data_AF-A0A4P7C277-F1
#
_entry.id   AF-A0A4P7C277-F1
#
_cell.length_a   1.000
_cell.length_b   1.000
_cell.length_c   1.000
_cell.angle_alpha   90.00
_cell.angle_beta   90.00
_cell.angle_gamma   90.00
#
_symmetry.space_group_name_H-M   'P 1'
#
loop_
_entity.id
_entity.type
_entity.pdbx_description
1 polymer ?
#
loop_
_entity_poly.entity_id
_entity_poly.type
_entity_poly.pdbx_seq_one_letter_code
_entity_poly.pdbx_strand_id
1 'polypeptide(L)' 'MRYREDAITGEIGAPMVNEGMLVGTALYALLAGIGICIVGIRTGLIWAILMGGSLAGVSAVYLGAVVLGYA' A
#
# COMPACT_ATOMS: atom_id res chain seq x y z
N MET A 1 31.76 -25.10 13.12
CA MET A 1 30.38 -24.59 13.07
C MET A 1 30.43 -23.15 12.58
N ARG A 2 29.86 -22.83 11.43
CA ARG A 2 29.86 -21.48 10.83
C ARG A 2 28.40 -21.06 10.71
N TYR A 3 27.95 -20.20 11.63
CA TYR A 3 26.63 -19.59 11.57
C TYR A 3 26.59 -18.75 10.29
N ARG A 4 25.72 -19.11 9.33
CA ARG A 4 25.31 -18.21 8.25
C ARG A 4 24.21 -17.34 8.82
N GLU A 5 24.51 -16.07 9.02
CA GLU A 5 23.57 -15.06 9.51
C GLU A 5 22.52 -14.67 8.46
N ASP A 6 22.68 -15.13 7.21
CA ASP A 6 21.80 -14.78 6.09
C ASP A 6 20.58 -15.71 5.92
N ALA A 7 20.39 -16.70 6.81
CA ALA A 7 19.34 -17.71 6.66
C ALA A 7 18.10 -17.47 7.55
N ILE A 8 18.08 -16.41 8.37
CA ILE A 8 17.03 -16.20 9.39
C ILE A 8 16.03 -15.09 9.04
N THR A 9 16.27 -14.30 7.99
CA THR A 9 15.17 -13.55 7.34
C THR A 9 14.45 -14.49 6.39
N GLY A 10 13.84 -15.53 6.97
CA GLY A 10 12.92 -16.41 6.27
C GLY A 10 11.88 -15.56 5.57
N GLU A 11 11.82 -15.71 4.25
CA GLU A 11 10.69 -16.25 3.48
C GLU A 11 9.48 -16.78 4.31
N ILE A 12 9.02 -16.04 5.30
CA ILE A 12 7.76 -16.29 5.98
C ILE A 12 6.69 -15.63 5.12
N GLY A 13 6.33 -16.32 4.03
CA GLY A 13 5.01 -16.25 3.44
C GLY A 13 4.64 -15.04 2.59
N ALA A 14 5.56 -14.16 2.20
CA ALA A 14 5.26 -13.20 1.14
C ALA A 14 5.26 -13.95 -0.20
N PRO A 15 4.12 -14.11 -0.91
CA PRO A 15 4.19 -14.51 -2.32
C PRO A 15 5.17 -13.57 -3.01
N MET A 16 5.97 -14.09 -3.94
CA MET A 16 6.85 -13.28 -4.79
C MET A 16 5.97 -12.36 -5.63
N VAL A 17 5.41 -11.32 -5.02
CA VAL A 17 4.58 -10.35 -5.71
C VAL A 17 5.57 -9.51 -6.50
N ASN A 18 5.50 -9.67 -7.81
CA ASN A 18 6.27 -8.87 -8.76
C ASN A 18 6.19 -7.39 -8.33
N GLU A 19 7.31 -6.69 -8.20
CA GLU A 19 7.33 -5.29 -7.71
C GLU A 19 6.39 -4.41 -8.54
N GLY A 20 6.29 -4.67 -9.85
CA GLY A 20 5.33 -4.01 -10.74
C GLY A 20 3.86 -4.28 -10.39
N MET A 21 3.51 -5.46 -9.87
CA MET A 21 2.17 -5.76 -9.38
C MET A 21 1.87 -5.01 -8.08
N LEU A 22 2.84 -4.92 -7.16
CA LEU A 22 2.72 -4.17 -5.90
C LEU A 22 2.53 -2.67 -6.14
N VAL A 23 3.31 -2.09 -7.07
CA VAL A 23 3.15 -0.69 -7.48
C VAL A 23 1.80 -0.47 -8.17
N GLY A 24 1.38 -1.41 -9.03
CA GLY A 24 0.07 -1.36 -9.70
C GLY A 24 -1.11 -1.42 -8.73
N THR A 25 -1.06 -2.30 -7.73
CA THR A 25 -2.12 -2.39 -6.71
C THR A 25 -2.14 -1.16 -5.80
N ALA A 26 -0.97 -0.59 -5.46
CA ALA A 26 -0.89 0.65 -4.71
C ALA A 26 -1.48 1.84 -5.47
N LEU A 27 -1.21 1.97 -6.77
CA LEU A 27 -1.84 2.99 -7.62
C LEU A 27 -3.36 2.83 -7.70
N TYR A 28 -3.83 1.59 -7.87
CA TYR A 28 -5.25 1.30 -7.87
C TYR A 28 -5.91 1.64 -6.53
N ALA A 29 -5.30 1.25 -5.41
CA ALA A 29 -5.79 1.53 -4.07
C ALA A 29 -5.85 3.05 -3.79
N LEU A 30 -4.88 3.81 -4.30
CA LEU A 30 -4.89 5.27 -4.21
C LEU A 30 -6.07 5.89 -4.96
N LEU A 31 -6.29 5.48 -6.23
CA LEU A 31 -7.41 5.97 -7.04
C LEU A 31 -8.77 5.56 -6.43
N ALA A 32 -8.89 4.32 -5.97
CA ALA A 32 -10.09 3.82 -5.31
C ALA A 32 -10.37 4.57 -4.00
N GLY A 33 -9.34 4.82 -3.18
CA GLY A 33 -9.45 5.59 -1.94
C GLY A 33 -9.93 7.01 -2.18
N ILE A 34 -9.39 7.69 -3.19
CA ILE A 34 -9.85 9.03 -3.61
C ILE A 34 -11.31 8.98 -4.07
N GLY A 35 -11.69 7.98 -4.86
CA GLY A 35 -13.08 7.78 -5.30
C GLY A 35 -14.05 7.62 -4.13
N ILE A 36 -13.69 6.80 -3.14
CA ILE A 36 -14.47 6.60 -1.91
C ILE A 36 -14.60 7.91 -1.11
N CYS A 37 -13.53 8.70 -1.00
CA CYS A 37 -13.60 10.03 -0.37
C CYS A 37 -14.59 10.95 -1.08
N ILE A 38 -14.56 11.01 -2.41
CA ILE A 38 -15.47 11.87 -3.20
C ILE A 38 -16.92 11.42 -2.99
N VAL A 39 -17.18 10.12 -3.03
CA VAL A 39 -18.52 9.58 -2.77
C VAL A 39 -18.96 9.86 -1.34
N GLY A 40 -18.09 9.68 -0.34
CA GLY A 40 -18.37 9.96 1.06
C GLY A 40 -18.71 11.43 1.32
N ILE A 41 -18.02 12.35 0.64
CA ILE A 41 -18.34 13.79 0.69
C ILE A 41 -19.72 14.05 0.09
N ARG A 42 -20.05 13.42 -1.05
CA ARG A 42 -21.36 13.60 -1.70
C ARG A 42 -22.53 13.02 -0.91
N THR A 43 -22.31 11.94 -0.17
CA THR A 43 -23.35 11.29 0.63
C THR A 43 -23.40 11.76 2.08
N GLY A 44 -22.46 12.61 2.51
CA GLY A 44 -22.34 13.07 3.90
C GLY A 44 -21.91 11.97 4.87
N LEU A 45 -21.38 10.86 4.37
CA LEU A 45 -20.94 9.72 5.18
C LEU A 45 -19.48 9.91 5.63
N ILE A 46 -19.31 10.48 6.82
CA ILE A 46 -18.00 10.75 7.43
C ILE A 46 -17.13 9.49 7.51
N TRP A 47 -17.73 8.33 7.81
CA TRP A 47 -17.02 7.05 7.87
C TRP A 47 -16.39 6.64 6.54
N ALA A 48 -17.07 6.91 5.41
CA ALA A 48 -16.54 6.63 4.09
C ALA A 48 -15.34 7.52 3.76
N ILE A 49 -15.37 8.80 4.19
CA ILE A 49 -14.25 9.73 4.02
C ILE A 49 -13.03 9.27 4.80
N LEU A 50 -13.22 8.82 6.06
CA LEU A 50 -12.11 8.32 6.88
C LEU A 50 -11.49 7.04 6.31
N MET A 51 -12.31 6.10 5.83
CA MET A 51 -11.84 4.86 5.23
C MET A 51 -11.15 5.07 3.88
N GLY A 52 -11.71 5.94 3.02
CA GLY A 52 -11.07 6.31 1.76
C GLY A 52 -9.76 7.07 1.97
N GLY A 53 -9.74 7.97 2.97
CA GLY A 53 -8.59 8.80 3.29
C GLY A 53 -7.42 8.01 3.86
N SER A 54 -7.69 7.05 4.75
CA SER A 54 -6.65 6.15 5.28
C SER A 54 -6.07 5.26 4.17
N LEU A 55 -6.92 4.70 3.30
CA LEU A 55 -6.50 3.88 2.17
C LEU A 55 -5.64 4.67 1.18
N ALA A 56 -6.06 5.88 0.81
CA ALA A 56 -5.31 6.76 -0.07
C ALA A 56 -3.99 7.20 0.57
N GLY A 57 -4.00 7.51 1.87
CA GLY A 57 -2.83 7.94 2.63
C GLY A 57 -1.74 6.87 2.68
N VAL A 58 -2.09 5.63 3.07
CA VAL A 58 -1.12 4.52 3.12
C VAL A 58 -0.55 4.22 1.74
N SER A 59 -1.41 4.24 0.70
CA SER A 59 -0.98 4.00 -0.68
C SER A 59 -0.04 5.11 -1.19
N ALA A 60 -0.29 6.37 -0.81
CA ALA A 60 0.55 7.50 -1.18
C ALA A 60 1.94 7.42 -0.52
N VAL A 61 1.99 7.02 0.75
CA VAL A 61 3.25 6.80 1.47
C VAL A 61 4.07 5.69 0.82
N TYR A 62 3.43 4.57 0.46
CA TYR A 62 4.09 3.47 -0.23
C TYR A 62 4.64 3.90 -1.60
N LEU A 63 3.82 4.56 -2.43
CA LEU A 63 4.28 5.05 -3.74
C LEU A 63 5.38 6.11 -3.60
N GLY A 64 5.32 6.96 -2.56
CA GLY A 64 6.39 7.89 -2.24
C GLY A 64 7.70 7.19 -1.89
N ALA A 65 7.64 6.10 -1.11
CA ALA A 65 8.81 5.28 -0.80
C ALA A 65 9.40 4.61 -2.05
N VAL A 66 8.55 4.10 -2.95
CA VAL A 66 8.97 3.53 -4.25
C VAL A 66 9.68 4.58 -5.11
N VAL A 67 9.12 5.78 -5.23
CA VAL A 67 9.72 6.87 -6.04
C VAL A 67 11.08 7.31 -5.48
N LEU A 68 11.24 7.28 -4.16
CA LEU A 68 12.49 7.61 -3.49
C LEU A 68 13.52 6.47 -3.49
N GLY A 69 13.18 5.29 -4.02
CA GLY A 69 14.06 4.12 -4.07
C GLY A 69 14.24 3.42 -2.72
N TYR A 70 13.29 3.59 -1.80
CA TYR A 70 13.28 2.93 -0.48
C TYR A 70 12.48 1.62 -0.45
N ALA A 71 11.80 1.26 -1.55
CA ALA A 71 10.93 0.09 -1.63
C ALA A 71 11.61 -1.07 -2.35
#